data_AF-Q8ZY58-F1
#
_entry.id   AF-Q8ZY58-F1
#
_cell.length_a   1.000
_cell.length_b   1.000
_cell.length_c   1.000
_cell.angle_alpha   90.00
_cell.angle_beta   90.00
_cell.angle_gamma   90.00
#
_symmetry.space_group_name_H-M   'P 1'
#
loop_
_entity.id
_entity.type
_entity.pdbx_description
1 polymer ?
#
loop_
_entity_poly.entity_id
_entity_poly.type
_entity_poly.pdbx_seq_one_letter_code
_entity_poly.pdbx_strand_id
1 'polypeptide(L)'
;MLEQIAAFVAPFIIGVLVGALVKRILSVGLLLIALIIVMAALGYLSPQQVTAFLQQLGYAANQALAYAAKIKEVVPYSSLAFLIGLAIGLWKG
;
A
#
# COMPACT_ATOMS: atom_id res chain seq x y z
N MET A 1 -30.67 -15.63 -6.82
CA MET A 1 -29.43 -16.42 -7.03
C MET A 1 -28.31 -15.55 -7.60
N LEU A 2 -28.43 -14.97 -8.81
CA LEU A 2 -27.37 -14.15 -9.42
C LEU A 2 -27.01 -12.87 -8.63
N GLU A 3 -28.00 -12.18 -8.05
CA GLU A 3 -27.76 -10.96 -7.27
C GLU A 3 -26.93 -11.19 -6.00
N GLN A 4 -27.11 -12.35 -5.35
CA GLN A 4 -26.36 -12.72 -4.15
C GLN A 4 -24.89 -13.04 -4.47
N ILE A 5 -24.64 -13.62 -5.64
CA ILE A 5 -23.30 -13.85 -6.15
C ILE A 5 -22.63 -12.52 -6.49
N ALA A 6 -23.33 -11.61 -7.18
CA ALA A 6 -22.81 -10.29 -7.51
C ALA A 6 -22.44 -9.47 -6.25
N ALA A 7 -23.25 -9.55 -5.19
CA ALA A 7 -23.00 -8.88 -3.91
C ALA A 7 -21.72 -9.35 -3.20
N PHE A 8 -21.22 -10.55 -3.51
CA PHE A 8 -19.96 -11.08 -2.99
C PHE A 8 -18.79 -10.84 -3.96
N VAL A 9 -19.01 -11.07 -5.25
CA VAL A 9 -17.97 -11.00 -6.28
C VAL A 9 -17.47 -9.57 -6.49
N ALA A 10 -18.35 -8.56 -6.50
CA ALA A 10 -17.93 -7.19 -6.73
C ALA A 10 -16.98 -6.66 -5.62
N PRO A 11 -17.31 -6.76 -4.30
CA PRO A 11 -16.38 -6.41 -3.25
C PRO A 11 -15.07 -7.20 -3.30
N PHE A 12 -15.13 -8.50 -3.61
CA PHE A 12 -13.95 -9.34 -3.74
C PHE A 12 -13.00 -8.85 -4.83
N ILE A 13 -13.51 -8.59 -6.05
CA ILE A 13 -12.69 -8.09 -7.17
C ILE A 13 -12.06 -6.74 -6.81
N ILE A 14 -12.84 -5.83 -6.22
CA ILE A 14 -12.32 -4.52 -5.76
C ILE A 14 -11.19 -4.74 -4.74
N GLY A 15 -11.37 -5.66 -3.79
CA GLY A 15 -10.34 -6.05 -2.83
C GLY A 15 -9.06 -6.51 -3.51
N VAL A 16 -9.15 -7.45 -4.46
CA VAL A 16 -7.99 -7.94 -5.21
C VAL A 16 -7.24 -6.82 -5.91
N LEU A 17 -7.96 -5.93 -6.61
CA LEU A 17 -7.35 -4.82 -7.34
C LEU A 17 -6.66 -3.82 -6.41
N VAL A 18 -7.32 -3.44 -5.31
CA VAL A 18 -6.73 -2.56 -4.29
C VAL A 18 -5.49 -3.22 -3.68
N GLY A 19 -5.56 -4.51 -3.37
CA GLY A 19 -4.44 -5.25 -2.78
C GLY A 19 -3.23 -5.29 -3.70
N ALA A 20 -3.43 -5.58 -4.99
CA ALA A 20 -2.37 -5.59 -5.98
C ALA A 20 -1.74 -4.20 -6.16
N LEU A 21 -2.55 -3.14 -6.17
CA LEU A 21 -2.04 -1.77 -6.27
C LEU A 21 -1.17 -1.41 -5.04
N VAL A 22 -1.65 -1.70 -3.84
CA VAL A 22 -0.91 -1.45 -2.59
C VAL A 22 0.40 -2.23 -2.59
N LYS A 23 0.38 -3.51 -3.00
CA LYS A 23 1.57 -4.35 -3.08
C LYS A 23 2.63 -3.77 -4.01
N ARG A 24 2.23 -3.26 -5.17
CA ARG A 24 3.16 -2.65 -6.13
C ARG A 24 3.77 -1.36 -5.58
N ILE A 25 2.96 -0.51 -4.94
CA ILE A 25 3.44 0.74 -4.32
C ILE A 25 4.44 0.43 -3.20
N LEU A 26 4.13 -0.53 -2.32
CA LEU A 26 5.02 -0.95 -1.24
C LEU A 26 6.33 -1.55 -1.77
N SER A 27 6.25 -2.36 -2.83
CA SER A 27 7.43 -2.97 -3.44
C SER A 27 8.38 -1.92 -4.02
N VAL A 28 7.84 -0.91 -4.73
CA VAL A 28 8.64 0.21 -5.23
C VAL A 28 9.22 1.03 -4.08
N GLY A 29 8.43 1.33 -3.05
CA GLY A 29 8.91 2.05 -1.86
C GLY A 29 10.06 1.32 -1.16
N LEU A 30 9.96 0.00 -0.96
CA LEU A 30 11.03 -0.82 -0.38
C LEU A 30 12.28 -0.82 -1.25
N LEU A 31 12.14 -0.90 -2.57
CA LEU A 31 13.28 -0.84 -3.49
C LEU A 31 14.01 0.50 -3.41
N LEU A 32 13.26 1.61 -3.30
CA LEU A 32 13.83 2.94 -3.09
C LEU A 32 14.54 3.04 -1.73
N ILE A 33 13.96 2.49 -0.65
CA ILE A 33 14.61 2.45 0.67
C ILE A 33 15.92 1.64 0.59
N ALA A 34 15.90 0.47 -0.06
CA ALA A 34 17.09 -0.34 -0.24
C ALA A 34 18.18 0.41 -1.02
N LEU A 35 17.81 1.16 -2.07
CA LEU A 35 18.73 2.00 -2.83
C LEU A 35 19.37 3.07 -1.93
N ILE A 36 18.59 3.77 -1.12
CA ILE A 36 19.09 4.78 -0.17
C ILE A 36 20.07 4.15 0.85
N ILE A 37 19.79 2.95 1.35
CA ILE A 37 20.69 2.22 2.25
C ILE A 37 22.02 1.93 1.57
N VAL A 38 22.00 1.44 0.33
CA VAL A 38 23.23 1.17 -0.44
C VAL A 38 24.02 2.47 -0.68
N MET A 39 23.35 3.55 -1.06
CA MET A 39 24.00 4.84 -1.26
C MET A 39 24.65 5.36 0.02
N ALA A 40 23.96 5.24 1.16
CA ALA A 40 24.50 5.62 2.46
C ALA A 40 25.72 4.77 2.86
N ALA A 41 25.66 3.45 2.64
CA ALA A 41 26.75 2.53 2.94
C ALA A 41 28.02 2.81 2.10
N LEU A 42 27.84 3.24 0.85
CA LEU A 42 28.94 3.63 -0.05
C LEU A 42 29.45 5.05 0.19
N GLY A 43 28.87 5.79 1.14
CA GLY A 43 29.27 7.16 1.48
C GLY A 43 28.76 8.23 0.52
N TYR A 44 27.80 7.92 -0.37
CA TYR A 44 27.18 8.89 -1.26
C TYR A 44 26.17 9.82 -0.55
N LEU A 45 25.71 9.42 0.65
CA LEU A 45 24.79 10.23 1.46
C LEU A 45 25.42 10.56 2.81
N SER A 46 25.34 11.82 3.22
CA SER A 46 25.72 12.26 4.56
C SER A 46 24.66 11.85 5.59
N PRO A 47 25.04 11.79 6.89
CA PRO A 47 24.08 11.52 7.96
C PRO A 47 22.86 12.45 7.94
N GLN A 48 23.07 13.75 7.61
CA GLN A 48 22.00 14.74 7.53
C GLN A 48 21.05 14.47 6.35
N GLN A 49 21.56 13.99 5.22
CA GLN A 49 20.72 13.62 4.08
C GLN A 49 19.88 12.37 4.38
N VAL A 50 20.47 11.39 5.08
CA VAL A 50 19.74 10.20 5.54
C VAL A 50 18.62 10.57 6.50
N THR A 51 18.88 11.43 7.50
CA THR A 51 17.85 11.85 8.45
C THR A 51 16.75 12.66 7.78
N ALA A 52 17.08 13.57 6.87
CA ALA A 52 16.09 14.32 6.09
C ALA A 52 15.19 13.41 5.24
N PHE A 53 15.76 12.40 4.59
CA PHE A 53 14.99 11.41 3.84
C PHE A 53 14.03 10.62 4.75
N LEU A 54 14.50 10.13 5.90
CA LEU A 54 13.66 9.39 6.84
C LEU A 54 12.51 10.25 7.39
N GLN A 55 12.75 11.53 7.67
CA GLN A 55 11.71 12.47 8.09
C GLN A 55 10.66 12.65 6.99
N GLN A 56 11.08 12.90 5.75
CA GLN A 56 10.17 13.02 4.61
C GLN A 56 9.35 11.76 4.38
N LEU A 57 9.97 10.58 4.50
CA LEU A 57 9.27 9.30 4.40
C LEU A 57 8.20 9.17 5.50
N GLY A 58 8.52 9.55 6.74
CA GLY A 58 7.55 9.59 7.84
C GLY A 58 6.38 10.52 7.57
N TYR A 59 6.63 11.72 7.04
CA TYR A 59 5.56 12.65 6.64
C TYR A 59 4.69 12.07 5.51
N ALA A 60 5.30 11.48 4.49
CA ALA A 60 4.58 10.86 3.37
C ALA A 60 3.71 9.68 3.86
N ALA A 61 4.24 8.85 4.75
CA ALA A 61 3.49 7.73 5.35
C ALA A 61 2.28 8.23 6.16
N ASN A 62 2.45 9.26 6.99
CA ASN A 62 1.35 9.86 7.75
C ASN A 62 0.28 10.46 6.84
N GLN A 63 0.69 11.15 5.77
CA GLN A 63 -0.26 11.67 4.77
C GLN A 63 -1.01 10.53 4.08
N ALA A 64 -0.31 9.48 3.65
CA ALA A 64 -0.93 8.31 3.02
C ALA A 64 -1.99 7.67 3.92
N LEU A 65 -1.73 7.54 5.23
CA LEU A 65 -2.72 7.07 6.20
C LEU A 65 -3.93 8.00 6.30
N ALA A 66 -3.70 9.31 6.33
CA ALA A 66 -4.79 10.30 6.36
C ALA A 66 -5.66 10.24 5.09
N TYR A 67 -5.06 10.05 3.92
CA TYR A 67 -5.80 9.85 2.67
C TYR A 67 -6.55 8.52 2.66
N ALA A 68 -5.91 7.43 3.10
CA ALA A 68 -6.55 6.12 3.23
C ALA A 68 -7.79 6.19 4.12
N ALA A 69 -7.73 6.92 5.24
CA ALA A 69 -8.85 7.13 6.13
C ALA A 69 -10.02 7.91 5.50
N LYS A 70 -9.75 8.79 4.52
CA LYS A 70 -10.80 9.53 3.78
C LYS A 70 -11.45 8.67 2.70
N ILE A 71 -10.68 7.80 2.04
CA ILE A 71 -11.18 6.96 0.95
C ILE A 71 -11.73 5.61 1.42
N LYS A 72 -11.59 5.26 2.70
CA LYS A 72 -12.14 4.01 3.25
C LYS A 72 -13.64 3.86 2.99
N GLU A 73 -14.39 4.97 2.98
CA GLU A 73 -15.84 4.98 2.70
C GLU A 73 -16.18 4.65 1.24
N VAL A 74 -15.21 4.73 0.33
CA VAL A 74 -15.38 4.41 -1.10
C VAL A 74 -15.22 2.91 -1.37
N VAL A 75 -14.49 2.21 -0.52
CA VAL A 75 -14.24 0.77 -0.65
C VAL A 75 -15.07 -0.02 0.37
N PRO A 76 -15.50 -1.25 0.05
CA PRO A 76 -16.28 -2.06 0.96
C PRO A 76 -15.42 -2.70 2.07
N TYR A 77 -14.75 -1.89 2.89
CA TYR A 77 -13.74 -2.34 3.86
C TYR A 77 -14.30 -3.19 5.00
N SER A 78 -15.61 -3.08 5.29
CA SER A 78 -16.31 -3.94 6.25
C SER A 78 -16.75 -5.30 5.69
N SER A 79 -16.61 -5.50 4.37
CA SER A 79 -16.97 -6.76 3.71
C SER A 79 -15.85 -7.80 3.84
N LEU A 80 -16.20 -8.99 4.33
CA LEU A 80 -15.27 -10.13 4.36
C LEU A 80 -14.78 -10.50 2.96
N ALA A 81 -15.63 -10.41 1.94
CA ALA A 81 -15.26 -10.71 0.56
C ALA A 81 -14.16 -9.76 0.06
N PHE A 82 -14.29 -8.46 0.36
CA PHE A 82 -13.27 -7.47 0.07
C PHE A 82 -11.98 -7.75 0.82
N LEU A 83 -12.03 -8.05 2.12
CA LEU A 83 -10.83 -8.30 2.91
C LEU A 83 -10.07 -9.55 2.44
N ILE A 84 -10.78 -10.61 2.04
CA ILE A 84 -10.17 -11.80 1.43
C ILE A 84 -9.54 -11.44 0.08
N GLY A 85 -10.27 -10.72 -0.77
CA GLY A 85 -9.75 -10.23 -2.05
C GLY A 85 -8.48 -9.39 -1.86
N LEU A 86 -8.50 -8.46 -0.91
CA LEU A 86 -7.39 -7.60 -0.54
C LEU A 86 -6.16 -8.41 -0.10
N ALA A 87 -6.35 -9.39 0.79
CA ALA A 87 -5.28 -10.26 1.25
C ALA A 87 -4.65 -11.06 0.08
N ILE A 88 -5.47 -11.58 -0.83
CA ILE A 88 -4.99 -12.29 -2.02
C ILE A 88 -4.23 -11.35 -2.95
N GLY A 89 -4.77 -10.15 -3.21
CA GLY A 89 -4.13 -9.12 -4.02
C GLY A 89 -2.79 -8.67 -3.44
N LEU A 90 -2.70 -8.52 -2.12
CA LEU A 90 -1.45 -8.19 -1.43
C LEU A 90 -0.40 -9.29 -1.50
N TRP A 91 -0.84 -10.55 -1.49
CA TRP A 91 0.08 -11.69 -1.52
C TRP A 91 0.59 -12.00 -2.93
N LYS A 92 -0.29 -11.95 -3.94
CA LYS A 92 0.01 -12.38 -5.31
C LYS A 92 0.23 -11.25 -6.32
N GLY A 93 -0.11 -10.01 -5.96
CA GLY A 93 0.08 -8.83 -6.82
C GLY A 93 1.46 -8.21 -6.78
#